data_AF-A0A3E0CSF4-F1
#
_entry.id   AF-A0A3E0CSF4-F1
#
_cell.length_a   1.000
_cell.length_b   1.000
_cell.length_c   1.000
_cell.angle_alpha   90.00
_cell.angle_beta   90.00
_cell.angle_gamma   90.00
#
_symmetry.space_group_name_H-M   'P 1'
#
loop_
_entity.id
_entity.type
_entity.pdbx_description
1 polymer ?
#
loop_
_entity_poly.entity_id
_entity_poly.type
_entity_poly.pdbx_seq_one_letter_code
_entity_poly.pdbx_strand_id
1 'polypeptide(L)' 'MSKFHPRAAVAYINVEKRAGRVADQPSEAHSFERSLVEKDYMVLRNASRLLAVYRIRRDNEKLKRLNRWPTLIGDAR' A
#
# COMPACT_ATOMS: atom_id res chain seq x y z
N MET A 1 15.34 -3.20 -0.52
CA MET A 1 14.34 -2.24 0.01
C MET A 1 13.49 -1.71 -1.13
N SER A 2 12.17 -1.66 -0.96
CA SER A 2 11.25 -1.14 -1.98
C SER A 2 11.34 0.39 -2.05
N LYS A 3 11.64 0.93 -3.24
CA LYS A 3 11.53 2.40 -3.46
C LYS A 3 10.10 2.92 -3.41
N PHE A 4 9.11 2.03 -3.49
CA PHE A 4 7.69 2.38 -3.48
C PHE A 4 7.12 2.51 -2.06
N HIS A 5 7.72 1.85 -1.06
CA HIS A 5 7.28 1.94 0.33
C HIS A 5 7.20 3.39 0.87
N PRO A 6 8.28 4.21 0.83
CA PRO A 6 8.21 5.58 1.36
C PRO A 6 7.18 6.44 0.61
N ARG A 7 7.04 6.25 -0.72
CA ARG A 7 6.07 6.97 -1.55
C ARG A 7 4.63 6.58 -1.21
N ALA A 8 4.38 5.29 -0.99
CA ALA A 8 3.09 4.79 -0.57
C ALA A 8 2.73 5.29 0.83
N ALA A 9 3.68 5.25 1.78
CA ALA A 9 3.47 5.70 3.15
C ALA A 9 3.08 7.19 3.20
N VAL A 10 3.79 8.06 2.48
CA VAL A 10 3.46 9.49 2.37
C VAL A 10 2.08 9.68 1.73
N ALA A 11 1.77 8.95 0.66
CA ALA A 11 0.46 9.03 0.01
C ALA A 11 -0.68 8.59 0.95
N TYR A 12 -0.46 7.57 1.77
CA TYR A 12 -1.43 7.11 2.77
C TYR A 12 -1.69 8.18 3.82
N ILE A 13 -0.64 8.69 4.46
CA ILE A 13 -0.74 9.72 5.51
C ILE A 13 -1.48 10.97 4.98
N ASN A 14 -1.15 11.41 3.76
CA ASN A 14 -1.82 12.56 3.16
C ASN A 14 -3.31 12.33 2.90
N VAL A 15 -3.72 11.13 2.50
CA VAL A 15 -5.13 10.81 2.28
C VAL A 15 -5.90 10.76 3.61
N GLU A 16 -5.33 10.12 4.64
CA GLU A 16 -5.98 10.08 5.96
C GLU A 16 -6.09 11.49 6.58
N LYS A 17 -5.03 12.30 6.47
CA LYS A 17 -5.04 13.71 6.90
C LYS A 17 -6.12 14.52 6.17
N ARG A 18 -6.25 14.38 4.85
CA ARG A 18 -7.31 15.05 4.07
C ARG A 18 -8.71 14.59 4.45
N ALA A 19 -8.85 13.36 4.91
CA ALA A 19 -10.10 12.82 5.43
C ALA A 19 -10.37 13.20 6.90
N GLY A 20 -9.50 14.02 7.52
CA GLY A 20 -9.63 14.41 8.94
C GLY A 20 -9.37 13.28 9.93
N ARG A 21 -8.71 12.18 9.50
CA ARG A 21 -8.41 11.02 10.34
C ARG A 21 -6.96 11.02 10.80
N VAL A 22 -6.71 10.42 11.96
CA VAL A 22 -5.35 10.09 12.42
C VAL A 22 -4.85 8.91 11.59
N ALA A 23 -3.74 9.09 10.90
CA ALA A 23 -3.12 8.04 10.08
C ALA A 23 -2.35 7.07 10.98
N ASP A 24 -2.56 5.76 10.81
CA ASP A 24 -1.70 4.76 11.44
C ASP A 24 -0.31 4.74 10.78
N GLN A 25 0.74 4.47 11.54
CA GLN A 25 2.07 4.39 10.97
C GLN A 25 2.24 3.06 10.20
N PRO A 26 2.57 3.09 8.89
CA PRO A 26 2.96 1.89 8.16
C PRO A 26 4.27 1.33 8.70
N SER A 27 4.39 0.01 8.79
CA SER A 27 5.63 -0.64 9.16
C SER A 27 6.35 -1.10 7.91
N GLU A 28 7.61 -0.70 7.76
CA GLU A 28 8.46 -1.16 6.66
C GLU A 28 8.71 -2.68 6.71
N ALA A 29 8.79 -3.25 7.92
CA ALA A 29 9.01 -4.68 8.11
C ALA A 29 7.78 -5.54 7.76
N HIS A 30 6.57 -4.99 7.89
CA HIS A 30 5.33 -5.71 7.59
C HIS A 30 4.71 -5.35 6.24
N SER A 31 5.12 -4.24 5.64
CA SER A 31 4.70 -3.83 4.31
C SER A 31 5.52 -4.56 3.25
N PHE A 32 4.92 -4.86 2.10
CA PHE A 32 5.60 -5.63 1.06
C PHE A 32 5.11 -5.29 -0.34
N GLU A 33 5.97 -5.57 -1.32
CA GLU A 33 5.57 -5.62 -2.72
C GLU A 33 5.06 -7.01 -3.06
N ARG A 34 4.01 -7.09 -3.88
CA ARG A 34 3.49 -8.36 -4.39
C ARG A 34 3.14 -8.23 -5.86
N SER A 35 3.61 -9.16 -6.68
CA SER A 35 3.24 -9.28 -8.08
C SER A 35 2.14 -10.33 -8.24
N LEU A 36 1.01 -9.97 -8.86
CA LEU A 36 -0.12 -10.86 -9.14
C LEU A 36 -0.68 -10.55 -10.51
N VAL A 37 -0.82 -11.57 -11.37
CA VAL A 37 -1.42 -11.45 -12.72
C VAL A 37 -0.81 -10.26 -13.48
N GLU A 38 0.53 -10.24 -13.57
CA GLU A 38 1.32 -9.21 -14.28
C GLU A 38 1.16 -7.78 -13.74
N LYS A 39 0.65 -7.63 -12.52
CA LYS A 39 0.50 -6.34 -11.85
C LYS A 39 1.27 -6.38 -10.55
N ASP A 40 1.99 -5.30 -10.27
CA ASP A 40 2.66 -5.14 -8.99
C ASP A 40 1.86 -4.26 -8.07
N TYR A 41 1.95 -4.59 -6.80
CA TYR A 41 1.24 -3.92 -5.75
C TYR A 41 2.20 -3.61 -4.60
N MET A 42 2.07 -2.41 -4.05
CA MET A 42 2.65 -2.05 -2.77
C MET A 42 1.56 -2.16 -1.70
N VAL A 43 1.76 -3.07 -0.76
CA VAL A 43 0.84 -3.37 0.33
C VAL A 43 1.39 -2.72 1.60
N LEU A 44 0.70 -1.69 2.10
CA LEU A 44 1.06 -1.03 3.34
C LEU A 44 0.34 -1.66 4.52
N ARG A 45 1.11 -2.20 5.47
CA ARG A 45 0.61 -2.88 6.65
C ARG A 45 1.40 -2.43 7.88
N ASN A 46 0.76 -2.47 9.04
CA ASN A 46 1.44 -2.46 10.33
C ASN A 46 1.25 -3.82 11.05
N ALA A 47 1.82 -3.98 12.24
CA ALA A 47 1.72 -5.23 12.99
C ALA A 47 0.25 -5.66 13.20
N SER A 48 -0.65 -4.70 13.37
CA SER A 48 -2.06 -4.94 13.70
C SER A 48 -2.94 -5.21 12.48
N ARG A 49 -2.74 -4.49 11.36
CA ARG A 49 -3.69 -4.49 10.23
C ARG A 49 -3.11 -4.01 8.91
N LEU A 50 -3.82 -4.35 7.83
CA LEU A 50 -3.59 -3.78 6.51
C LEU A 50 -4.15 -2.35 6.43
N LEU A 51 -3.33 -1.41 5.94
CA LEU A 51 -3.64 0.02 5.90
C LEU A 51 -4.10 0.48 4.52
N ALA A 52 -3.37 0.11 3.48
CA ALA A 52 -3.69 0.48 2.10
C ALA A 52 -2.99 -0.44 1.10
N VAL A 53 -3.58 -0.56 -0.09
CA VAL A 53 -2.99 -1.25 -1.23
C VAL A 53 -2.89 -0.29 -2.40
N TYR A 54 -1.71 -0.20 -2.99
CA TYR A 54 -1.43 0.59 -4.18
C TYR A 54 -1.05 -0.33 -5.32
N ARG A 55 -1.63 -0.13 -6.51
CA ARG A 55 -1.06 -0.71 -7.74
C ARG A 55 0.12 0.15 -8.17
N ILE A 56 1.26 -0.49 -8.37
CA ILE A 56 2.45 0.13 -8.97
C ILE A 56 2.25 0.08 -10.49
N ARG A 57 2.31 1.26 -11.11
CA ARG A 57 2.30 1.37 -12.56
C ARG A 57 3.74 1.56 -13.03
N ARG A 58 4.35 0.52 -13.61
CA ARG A 58 5.77 0.53 -14.01
C ARG A 58 6.08 1.50 -15.15
N ASP A 59 5.09 1.84 -15.97
CA ASP A 59 5.20 2.77 -17.10
C ASP A 59 5.61 4.19 -16.67
N ASN A 60 5.12 4.66 -15.52
CA ASN A 60 5.33 6.03 -15.03
C ASN A 60 5.73 6.09 -13.55
N GLU A 61 6.05 4.93 -12.96
CA GLU A 61 6.36 4.76 -11.55
C GLU A 61 5.32 5.40 -10.61
N LYS A 62 4.05 5.50 -11.00
CA LYS A 62 2.97 6.05 -10.16
C LYS A 62 2.31 4.97 -9.32
N LEU A 63 1.82 5.40 -8.16
CA LEU A 63 1.04 4.57 -7.25
C LEU A 63 -0.44 4.93 -7.39
N LYS A 64 -1.27 3.94 -7.72
CA LYS A 64 -2.74 4.08 -7.71
C LYS A 64 -3.33 3.38 -6.50
N ARG A 65 -3.88 4.14 -5.54
CA ARG A 65 -4.61 3.56 -4.39
C ARG A 65 -5.82 2.78 -4.91
N LEU A 66 -6.01 1.57 -4.37
CA LEU A 66 -7.15 0.73 -4.71
C LEU A 66 -8.24 0.88 -3.65
N ASN A 67 -9.48 1.11 -4.10
CA ASN A 67 -10.65 1.16 -3.22
C ASN A 67 -11.15 -0.24 -2.83
N ARG A 68 -10.87 -1.26 -3.66
CA ARG A 68 -11.16 -2.67 -3.41
C ARG A 68 -9.91 -3.47 -3.71
N TRP A 69 -9.56 -4.39 -2.81
CA TRP A 69 -8.36 -5.20 -2.96
C TRP A 69 -8.68 -6.46 -3.76
N PRO A 70 -7.77 -6.93 -4.63
CA PRO A 70 -7.87 -8.28 -5.17
C PRO A 70 -7.92 -9.27 -4.01
N THR A 71 -8.84 -10.24 -4.06
CA THR A 71 -8.91 -11.35 -3.09
C THR A 71 -7.59 -12.11 -3.00
N LEU A 72 -6.80 -12.11 -4.07
CA LEU A 72 -5.45 -12.69 -4.09
C LEU A 72 -4.42 -11.93 -3.24
N ILE A 73 -4.70 -10.67 -2.83
CA ILE A 73 -3.84 -9.88 -1.96
C ILE A 73 -4.09 -10.18 -0.46
N GLY A 74 -5.23 -10.80 -0.09
CA GLY A 74 -5.46 -11.33 1.27
C GLY A 74 -6.62 -12.32 1.28
N ASP A 75 -6.52 -13.50 1.89
CA ASP A 75 -5.99 -13.78 3.22
C ASP A 75 -4.51 -14.20 3.29
N ALA A 76 -3.71 -13.43 4.04
CA ALA A 76 -2.65 -14.01 4.86
C ALA A 76 -3.11 -13.83 6.31
N ARG A 77 -3.90 -14.79 6.79
CA ARG A 77 -4.06 -15.03 8.23
C ARG A 77 -2.72 -15.46 8.81
#